data_AF-A0A3M1QUL1-F1
#
_entry.id   AF-A0A3M1QUL1-F1
#
_cell.length_a   1.000
_cell.length_b   1.000
_cell.length_c   1.000
_cell.angle_alpha   90.00
_cell.angle_beta   90.00
_cell.angle_gamma   90.00
#
_symmetry.space_group_name_H-M   'P 1'
#
loop_
_entity.id
_entity.type
_entity.pdbx_description
1 polymer ?
#
loop_
_entity_poly.entity_id
_entity_poly.type
_entity_poly.pdbx_seq_one_letter_code
_entity_poly.pdbx_strand_id
1 'polypeptide(L)'
;MATNVPGNLRDFLEAAGQSLSQAQGAIGNGQSEIATNIVIASAELEVKAAVESDEVGNLSLKTLSAEDVRSGNVDPGVLSTLRVSFVAATPDELQSRAAPKRALDDVVQSVTKREDVARLGEILGGLNVKAAFVPEQRRWLVTAHDNKNRLVREVVVPDELTEG
;
A
#
# COMPACT_ATOMS: atom_id res chain seq x y z
N MET A 1 -5.25 24.26 18.37
CA MET A 1 -3.83 23.98 18.01
C MET A 1 -3.75 22.52 17.63
N ALA A 2 -3.74 22.22 16.33
CA ALA A 2 -3.46 20.87 15.85
C ALA A 2 -1.94 20.73 15.82
N THR A 3 -1.39 19.91 16.71
CA THR A 3 0.03 19.59 16.75
C THR A 3 0.39 18.81 15.49
N ASN A 4 1.17 19.43 14.60
CA ASN A 4 1.91 18.73 13.55
C ASN A 4 2.88 17.77 14.25
N VAL A 5 2.49 16.51 14.37
CA VAL A 5 3.41 15.45 14.79
C VAL A 5 3.96 14.84 13.49
N PRO A 6 5.21 15.14 13.09
CA PRO A 6 5.90 14.30 12.12
C PRO A 6 6.06 12.92 12.76
N GLY A 7 5.17 12.00 12.41
CA GLY A 7 5.20 10.62 12.86
C GLY A 7 5.85 9.75 11.80
N ASN A 8 6.65 8.78 12.24
CA ASN A 8 7.05 7.68 11.37
C ASN A 8 5.78 6.97 10.88
N LEU A 9 5.72 6.60 9.59
CA LEU A 9 4.58 5.87 9.02
C LEU A 9 4.22 4.64 9.86
N ARG A 10 5.22 3.91 10.35
CA ARG A 10 5.01 2.71 11.17
C ARG A 10 4.20 3.01 12.43
N ASP A 11 4.58 4.06 13.15
CA ASP A 11 3.93 4.45 14.41
C ASP A 11 2.50 4.94 14.14
N PHE A 12 2.30 5.66 13.04
CA PHE A 12 0.97 6.07 12.58
C PHE A 12 0.07 4.87 12.28
N LEU A 13 0.59 3.88 11.54
CA LEU A 13 -0.17 2.67 11.21
C LEU A 13 -0.51 1.83 12.43
N GLU A 14 0.41 1.73 13.39
CA GLU A 14 0.18 1.04 14.65
C GLU A 14 -0.93 1.73 15.48
N ALA A 15 -0.85 3.06 15.61
CA ALA A 15 -1.88 3.84 16.30
C ALA A 15 -3.25 3.75 15.61
N ALA A 16 -3.28 3.81 14.27
CA ALA A 16 -4.51 3.64 13.49
C ALA A 16 -5.11 2.23 13.66
N GLY A 17 -4.28 1.19 13.65
CA GLY A 17 -4.71 -0.19 13.89
C GLY A 17 -5.27 -0.41 15.30
N GLN A 18 -4.60 0.12 16.33
CA GLN A 18 -5.10 0.07 17.70
C GLN A 18 -6.42 0.83 17.84
N SER A 19 -6.55 2.02 17.24
CA SER A 19 -7.79 2.80 17.27
C SER A 19 -8.96 2.06 16.60
N LEU A 20 -8.72 1.39 15.47
CA LEU A 20 -9.74 0.60 14.79
C LEU A 20 -10.17 -0.61 15.64
N SER A 21 -9.22 -1.32 16.25
CA SER A 21 -9.49 -2.45 17.14
C SER A 21 -10.32 -2.02 18.37
N GLN A 22 -9.98 -0.88 18.98
CA GLN A 22 -10.74 -0.32 20.10
C GLN A 22 -12.16 0.08 19.68
N ALA A 23 -12.33 0.71 18.51
CA ALA A 23 -13.63 1.07 17.98
C ALA A 23 -14.50 -0.18 17.71
N GLN A 24 -13.91 -1.25 17.17
CA GLN A 24 -14.60 -2.54 17.00
C GLN A 24 -15.02 -3.16 18.34
N GLY A 25 -14.13 -3.13 19.34
CA GLY A 25 -14.44 -3.61 20.69
C GLY A 25 -15.57 -2.83 21.35
N ALA A 26 -15.63 -1.52 21.14
CA ALA A 26 -16.71 -0.67 21.65
C ALA A 26 -18.07 -0.97 21.01
N ILE A 27 -18.09 -1.33 19.71
CA ILE A 27 -19.32 -1.72 19.01
C ILE A 27 -19.82 -3.10 19.48
N GLY A 28 -18.91 -4.03 19.78
CA GLY A 28 -19.24 -5.39 20.22
C GLY A 28 -19.86 -5.50 21.62
N ASN A 29 -19.71 -4.49 22.47
CA ASN A 29 -20.14 -4.53 23.87
C ASN A 29 -21.61 -4.14 24.12
N GLY A 30 -22.43 -3.98 23.06
CA GLY A 30 -23.85 -3.60 23.17
C GLY A 30 -24.86 -4.68 22.76
N GLN A 31 -24.42 -5.79 22.15
CA GLN A 31 -25.27 -6.92 21.78
C GLN A 31 -24.49 -8.22 22.01
N SER A 32 -24.85 -8.94 23.07
CA SER A 32 -24.38 -10.31 23.30
C SER A 32 -24.65 -11.13 22.04
N GLU A 33 -23.61 -11.76 21.49
CA GLU A 33 -23.61 -12.71 20.35
C GLU A 33 -23.25 -12.20 18.94
N ILE A 34 -22.78 -10.97 18.74
CA ILE A 34 -22.06 -10.67 17.48
C ILE A 34 -20.59 -10.96 17.69
N ALA A 35 -20.09 -12.07 17.11
CA ALA A 35 -18.65 -12.34 17.06
C ALA A 35 -17.95 -11.08 16.51
N THR A 36 -17.01 -10.52 17.27
CA THR A 36 -16.30 -9.26 16.97
C THR A 36 -15.68 -9.27 15.57
N ASN A 37 -15.42 -10.48 15.05
CA ASN A 37 -14.95 -10.85 13.72
C ASN A 37 -15.92 -10.47 12.58
N ILE A 38 -17.18 -10.13 12.88
CA ILE A 38 -18.27 -9.93 11.89
C ILE A 38 -18.55 -8.44 11.62
N VAL A 39 -18.16 -7.52 12.51
CA VAL A 39 -18.66 -6.13 12.46
C VAL A 39 -17.94 -5.27 11.40
N ILE A 40 -16.67 -5.53 11.09
CA ILE A 40 -15.93 -4.86 10.01
C ILE A 40 -14.98 -5.87 9.34
N ALA A 41 -15.39 -6.42 8.20
CA ALA A 41 -14.57 -7.34 7.40
C ALA A 41 -13.35 -6.64 6.75
N SER A 42 -13.50 -5.34 6.44
CA SER A 42 -12.44 -4.51 5.87
C SER A 42 -12.66 -3.03 6.20
N ALA A 43 -11.60 -2.29 6.48
CA ALA A 43 -11.62 -0.83 6.56
C ALA A 43 -10.53 -0.23 5.65
N GLU A 44 -10.87 0.84 4.94
CA GLU A 44 -9.91 1.60 4.13
C GLU A 44 -9.67 2.98 4.76
N LEU A 45 -8.40 3.32 4.96
CA LEU A 45 -7.97 4.64 5.39
C LEU A 45 -7.20 5.30 4.26
N GLU A 46 -7.77 6.38 3.71
CA GLU A 46 -7.10 7.23 2.73
C GLU A 46 -6.58 8.50 3.41
N VAL A 47 -5.28 8.77 3.29
CA VAL A 47 -4.62 9.96 3.85
C VAL A 47 -3.93 10.73 2.74
N LYS A 48 -4.19 12.03 2.65
CA LYS A 48 -3.44 12.96 1.80
C LYS A 48 -2.35 13.60 2.64
N ALA A 49 -1.10 13.27 2.36
CA ALA A 49 0.04 13.75 3.12
C ALA A 49 1.24 13.99 2.20
N ALA A 50 2.15 14.86 2.63
CA ALA A 50 3.48 14.87 2.07
C ALA A 50 4.26 13.69 2.66
N VAL A 51 4.87 12.89 1.80
CA VAL A 51 5.66 11.72 2.21
C VAL A 51 7.11 11.98 1.83
N GLU A 52 7.99 11.92 2.82
CA GLU A 52 9.43 12.10 2.63
C GLU A 52 10.16 10.84 3.08
N SER A 53 11.11 10.37 2.27
CA SER A 53 12.00 9.27 2.61
C SER A 53 13.31 9.83 3.15
N ASP A 54 13.82 9.27 4.25
CA ASP A 54 15.21 9.52 4.67
C ASP A 54 16.22 8.74 3.79
N GLU A 55 17.52 8.95 4.02
CA GLU A 55 18.62 8.30 3.29
C GLU A 55 18.67 6.76 3.50
N VAL A 56 17.95 6.25 4.51
CA VAL A 56 17.88 4.83 4.87
C VAL A 56 16.58 4.18 4.34
N GLY A 57 15.68 4.96 3.74
CA GLY A 57 14.42 4.51 3.18
C GLY A 57 13.23 4.51 4.15
N ASN A 58 13.37 5.10 5.34
CA ASN A 58 12.24 5.27 6.25
C ASN A 58 11.32 6.38 5.75
N LEU A 59 10.02 6.10 5.74
CA LEU A 59 9.00 7.05 5.32
C LEU A 59 8.52 7.86 6.53
N SER A 60 8.63 9.18 6.40
CA SER A 60 8.02 10.15 7.32
C SER A 60 6.77 10.74 6.67
N LEU A 61 5.69 10.87 7.45
CA LEU A 61 4.50 11.59 6.99
C LEU A 61 4.49 12.99 7.58
N LYS A 62 4.23 13.94 6.70
CA LYS A 62 3.87 15.29 7.06
C LYS A 62 2.42 15.53 6.68
N THR A 63 1.56 15.54 7.70
CA THR A 63 0.16 15.93 7.55
C THR A 63 0.09 17.39 7.12
N LEU A 64 -0.67 17.68 6.08
CA LEU A 64 -0.89 19.05 5.62
C LEU A 64 -2.08 19.63 6.38
N SER A 65 -1.89 20.79 7.00
CA SER A 65 -3.03 21.50 7.60
C SER A 65 -3.88 22.16 6.51
N ALA A 66 -5.15 22.43 6.81
CA ALA A 66 -6.02 23.20 5.91
C ALA A 66 -5.52 24.63 5.66
N GLU A 67 -4.62 25.14 6.51
CA GLU A 67 -3.97 26.44 6.38
C GLU A 67 -2.78 26.38 5.41
N ASP A 68 -1.99 25.30 5.43
CA ASP A 68 -0.92 25.06 4.46
C ASP A 68 -1.47 24.95 3.04
N VAL A 69 -2.60 24.24 2.88
CA VAL A 69 -3.31 24.11 1.59
C VAL A 69 -3.85 25.46 1.11
N ARG A 70 -4.41 26.28 2.00
CA ARG A 70 -4.97 27.60 1.64
C ARG A 70 -3.92 28.66 1.34
N SER A 71 -2.76 28.58 1.98
CA SER A 71 -1.66 29.53 1.79
C SER A 71 -0.80 29.22 0.56
N GLY A 72 -1.03 28.09 -0.11
CA GLY A 72 -0.26 27.67 -1.29
C GLY A 72 1.16 27.18 -0.95
N ASN A 73 1.47 26.95 0.32
CA ASN A 73 2.76 26.43 0.79
C ASN A 73 2.88 24.89 0.66
N VAL A 74 2.05 24.29 -0.19
CA VAL A 74 2.13 22.86 -0.49
C VAL A 74 2.71 22.71 -1.88
N ASP A 75 3.92 22.15 -1.97
CA ASP A 75 4.46 21.72 -3.24
C ASP A 75 3.63 20.53 -3.76
N PRO A 76 2.90 20.69 -4.89
CA PRO A 76 2.07 19.63 -5.45
C PRO A 76 2.87 18.37 -5.81
N GLY A 77 4.17 18.50 -6.08
CA GLY A 77 5.06 17.39 -6.41
C GLY A 77 5.34 16.43 -5.25
N VAL A 78 4.98 16.81 -4.02
CA VAL A 78 5.26 16.04 -2.80
C VAL A 78 3.98 15.43 -2.19
N LEU A 79 2.81 15.77 -2.73
CA LEU A 79 1.51 15.27 -2.29
C LEU A 79 1.34 13.80 -2.68
N SER A 80 1.28 12.94 -1.68
CA SER A 80 1.01 11.51 -1.83
C SER A 80 -0.35 11.15 -1.26
N THR A 81 -1.03 10.20 -1.94
CA THR A 81 -2.23 9.55 -1.40
C THR A 81 -1.80 8.22 -0.82
N LEU A 82 -1.87 8.08 0.51
CA LEU A 82 -1.65 6.81 1.18
C LEU A 82 -2.99 6.12 1.38
N ARG A 83 -3.13 4.89 0.87
CA ARG A 83 -4.31 4.04 1.08
C ARG A 83 -3.90 2.83 1.91
N VAL A 84 -4.53 2.68 3.07
CA VAL A 84 -4.28 1.57 4.00
C VAL A 84 -5.53 0.71 4.08
N SER A 85 -5.41 -0.58 3.81
CA SER A 85 -6.51 -1.54 3.93
C SER A 85 -6.29 -2.41 5.17
N PHE A 86 -7.14 -2.24 6.18
CA PHE A 86 -7.21 -3.11 7.34
C PHE A 86 -8.18 -4.25 7.05
N VAL A 87 -7.73 -5.49 7.18
CA VAL A 87 -8.55 -6.68 6.95
C VAL A 87 -8.57 -7.51 8.22
N ALA A 88 -9.77 -7.83 8.72
CA ALA A 88 -9.91 -8.81 9.78
C ALA A 88 -9.74 -10.21 9.18
N ALA A 89 -8.72 -10.94 9.63
CA ALA A 89 -8.46 -12.30 9.19
C ALA A 89 -8.09 -13.16 10.40
N THR A 90 -8.62 -14.38 10.44
CA THR A 90 -8.18 -15.41 11.38
C THR A 90 -6.76 -15.89 11.02
N PRO A 91 -5.99 -16.44 11.97
CA PRO A 91 -4.66 -16.98 11.69
C PRO A 91 -4.63 -17.99 10.54
N ASP A 92 -5.64 -18.86 10.43
CA ASP A 92 -5.79 -19.84 9.34
C ASP A 92 -6.08 -19.16 7.98
N GLU A 93 -6.83 -18.06 7.97
CA GLU A 93 -7.07 -17.25 6.76
C GLU A 93 -5.81 -16.49 6.33
N LEU A 94 -4.97 -16.03 7.26
CA LEU A 94 -3.68 -15.42 6.95
C LEU A 94 -2.71 -16.43 6.34
N GLN A 95 -2.68 -17.66 6.84
CA GLN A 95 -1.84 -18.74 6.31
C GLN A 95 -2.32 -19.22 4.94
N SER A 96 -3.62 -19.35 4.71
CA SER A 96 -4.18 -19.77 3.42
C SER A 96 -4.13 -18.70 2.32
N ARG A 97 -3.96 -17.41 2.68
CA ARG A 97 -3.71 -16.31 1.73
C ARG A 97 -2.23 -16.16 1.34
N ALA A 98 -1.32 -16.83 2.05
CA ALA A 98 0.12 -16.58 1.93
C ALA A 98 0.75 -17.08 0.61
N ALA A 99 0.18 -18.10 -0.02
CA ALA A 99 0.74 -18.67 -1.24
C ALA A 99 0.15 -18.01 -2.49
N PRO A 100 0.98 -17.44 -3.38
CA PRO A 100 0.48 -16.96 -4.67
C PRO A 100 0.08 -18.12 -5.57
N LYS A 101 -0.95 -17.90 -6.39
CA LYS A 101 -1.40 -18.82 -7.43
C LYS A 101 -0.51 -18.80 -8.66
N ARG A 102 0.05 -17.64 -8.99
CA ARG A 102 0.97 -17.47 -10.13
C ARG A 102 2.42 -17.65 -9.69
N ALA A 103 3.28 -18.14 -10.57
CA ALA A 103 4.72 -18.11 -10.33
C ALA A 103 5.27 -16.69 -10.52
N LEU A 104 6.31 -16.35 -9.74
CA LEU A 104 6.97 -15.04 -9.81
C LEU A 104 7.49 -14.73 -11.22
N ASP A 105 8.10 -15.70 -11.89
CA ASP A 105 8.65 -15.52 -13.24
C ASP A 105 7.55 -15.22 -14.27
N ASP A 106 6.39 -15.86 -14.16
CA ASP A 106 5.26 -15.63 -15.08
C ASP A 106 4.71 -14.21 -14.92
N VAL A 107 4.66 -13.71 -13.68
CA VAL A 107 4.23 -12.34 -13.37
C VAL A 107 5.22 -11.34 -13.95
N VAL A 108 6.51 -11.50 -13.69
CA VAL A 108 7.57 -10.63 -14.21
C VAL A 108 7.58 -10.61 -15.73
N GLN A 109 7.47 -11.77 -16.39
CA GLN A 109 7.40 -11.84 -17.85
C GLN A 109 6.14 -11.17 -18.39
N SER A 110 4.98 -11.38 -17.77
CA SER A 110 3.73 -10.77 -18.22
C SER A 110 3.79 -9.24 -18.17
N VAL A 111 4.42 -8.66 -17.15
CA VAL A 111 4.59 -7.21 -17.02
C VAL A 111 5.64 -6.68 -17.98
N THR A 112 6.76 -7.40 -18.15
CA THR A 112 7.86 -7.01 -19.05
C THR A 112 7.38 -6.92 -20.50
N LYS A 113 6.46 -7.80 -20.92
CA LYS A 113 5.88 -7.84 -22.27
C LYS A 113 4.82 -6.75 -22.53
N ARG A 114 4.38 -5.99 -21.52
CA ARG A 114 3.43 -4.91 -21.74
C ARG A 114 4.08 -3.82 -22.59
N GLU A 115 3.31 -3.29 -23.54
CA GLU A 115 3.80 -2.28 -24.50
C GLU A 115 4.45 -1.08 -23.80
N ASP A 116 3.85 -0.59 -22.72
CA ASP A 116 4.36 0.53 -21.94
C ASP A 116 5.71 0.22 -21.28
N VAL A 117 5.87 -0.97 -20.70
CA VAL A 117 7.10 -1.39 -20.02
C VAL A 117 8.21 -1.71 -21.02
N ALA A 118 7.88 -2.42 -22.11
CA ALA A 118 8.84 -2.75 -23.17
C ALA A 118 9.41 -1.48 -23.81
N ARG A 119 8.55 -0.51 -24.13
CA ARG A 119 8.96 0.78 -24.72
C ARG A 119 9.84 1.59 -23.77
N LEU A 120 9.55 1.58 -22.46
CA LEU A 120 10.42 2.20 -21.46
C LEU A 120 11.80 1.52 -21.41
N GLY A 121 11.84 0.19 -21.54
CA GLY A 121 13.10 -0.55 -21.61
C GLY A 121 13.94 -0.22 -22.83
N GLU A 122 13.32 -0.03 -24.00
CA GLU A 122 14.02 0.40 -25.21
C GLU A 122 14.63 1.80 -25.05
N ILE A 123 13.90 2.73 -24.44
CA ILE A 123 14.35 4.13 -24.25
C ILE A 123 15.47 4.21 -23.21
N LEU A 124 15.37 3.42 -22.13
CA LEU A 124 16.24 3.55 -20.95
C LEU A 124 17.42 2.56 -20.94
N GLY A 125 17.53 1.71 -21.96
CA GLY A 125 18.63 0.75 -22.10
C GLY A 125 18.48 -0.48 -21.20
N GLY A 126 17.25 -0.97 -21.04
CA GLY A 126 16.90 -2.11 -20.20
C GLY A 126 16.27 -1.69 -18.86
N LEU A 127 15.44 -2.57 -18.31
CA LEU A 127 14.80 -2.39 -17.00
C LEU A 127 15.10 -3.58 -16.09
N ASN A 128 15.35 -3.29 -14.81
CA ASN A 128 15.35 -4.28 -13.75
C ASN A 128 13.92 -4.39 -13.19
N VAL A 129 13.25 -5.49 -13.50
CA VAL A 129 11.87 -5.75 -13.09
C VAL A 129 11.86 -6.70 -11.90
N LYS A 130 11.21 -6.32 -10.81
CA LYS A 130 11.03 -7.11 -9.60
C LYS A 130 9.55 -7.24 -9.27
N ALA A 131 9.17 -8.37 -8.67
CA ALA A 131 7.80 -8.60 -8.24
C ALA A 131 7.78 -9.02 -6.76
N ALA A 132 6.84 -8.47 -6.01
CA ALA A 132 6.53 -8.86 -4.64
C ALA A 132 5.05 -9.24 -4.55
N PHE A 133 4.76 -10.41 -3.98
CA PHE A 133 3.38 -10.82 -3.71
C PHE A 133 2.89 -10.12 -2.44
N VAL A 134 1.66 -9.62 -2.48
CA VAL A 134 0.93 -8.97 -1.39
C VAL A 134 -0.24 -9.88 -1.01
N PRO A 135 -0.07 -10.80 -0.03
CA PRO A 135 -1.07 -11.80 0.35
C PRO A 135 -2.43 -11.23 0.72
N GLU A 136 -2.43 -10.09 1.41
CA GLU A 136 -3.63 -9.44 1.95
C GLU A 136 -4.58 -9.02 0.83
N GLN A 137 -4.01 -8.62 -0.31
CA GLN A 137 -4.74 -8.14 -1.48
C GLN A 137 -4.87 -9.21 -2.58
N ARG A 138 -4.14 -10.33 -2.48
CA ARG A 138 -3.96 -11.32 -3.55
C ARG A 138 -3.52 -10.65 -4.86
N ARG A 139 -2.49 -9.81 -4.75
CA ARG A 139 -1.93 -9.06 -5.88
C ARG A 139 -0.42 -9.14 -5.88
N TRP A 140 0.13 -8.94 -7.06
CA TRP A 140 1.54 -8.75 -7.29
C TRP A 140 1.82 -7.27 -7.49
N LEU A 141 2.71 -6.72 -6.69
CA LEU A 141 3.33 -5.42 -6.92
C LEU A 141 4.58 -5.63 -7.76
N VAL A 142 4.58 -5.11 -8.98
CA VAL A 142 5.71 -5.24 -9.90
C VAL A 142 6.31 -3.87 -10.15
N THR A 143 7.59 -3.72 -9.81
CA THR A 143 8.33 -2.47 -10.00
C THR A 143 9.39 -2.66 -11.08
N ALA A 144 9.53 -1.66 -11.94
CA ALA A 144 10.56 -1.60 -12.96
C ALA A 144 11.47 -0.41 -12.69
N HIS A 145 12.78 -0.68 -12.59
CA HIS A 145 13.82 0.30 -12.35
C HIS A 145 14.74 0.43 -13.56
N ASP A 146 15.25 1.63 -13.83
CA ASP A 146 16.28 1.84 -14.84
C ASP A 146 17.68 1.44 -14.34
N ASN A 147 18.70 1.56 -15.19
CA ASN A 147 20.09 1.27 -14.85
C ASN A 147 20.69 2.18 -13.76
N LYS A 148 20.01 3.29 -13.43
CA LYS A 148 20.36 4.18 -12.31
C LYS A 148 19.55 3.86 -11.05
N ASN A 149 18.86 2.71 -11.04
CA ASN A 149 17.99 2.23 -9.98
C ASN A 149 16.79 3.14 -9.68
N ARG A 150 16.40 4.02 -10.62
CA ARG A 150 15.24 4.89 -10.46
C ARG A 150 13.98 4.12 -10.82
N LEU A 151 12.93 4.23 -10.00
CA LEU A 151 11.63 3.65 -10.30
C LEU A 151 11.04 4.38 -11.51
N VAL A 152 10.71 3.63 -12.56
CA VAL A 152 10.13 4.19 -13.80
C VAL A 152 8.73 3.66 -14.08
N ARG A 153 8.37 2.50 -13.51
CA ARG A 153 7.02 1.96 -13.61
C ARG A 153 6.69 1.12 -12.39
N GLU A 154 5.45 1.25 -11.95
CA GLU A 154 4.83 0.37 -10.97
C GLU A 154 3.54 -0.20 -11.58
N VAL A 155 3.36 -1.50 -11.42
CA VAL A 155 2.19 -2.23 -11.93
C VAL A 155 1.66 -3.13 -10.83
N VAL A 156 0.37 -2.99 -10.54
CA VAL A 156 -0.36 -3.89 -9.66
C VAL A 156 -1.10 -4.92 -10.53
N VAL A 157 -0.81 -6.21 -10.34
CA VAL A 157 -1.39 -7.31 -11.11
C VAL A 157 -2.19 -8.23 -10.18
N PRO A 158 -3.44 -8.61 -10.49
CA PRO A 158 -4.15 -9.60 -9.70
C PRO A 158 -3.47 -10.97 -9.76
N ASP A 159 -3.51 -11.71 -8.65
CA ASP A 159 -3.04 -13.09 -8.57
C ASP A 159 -4.16 -14.07 -8.98
N GLU A 160 -4.56 -13.96 -10.24
CA GLU A 160 -5.56 -14.81 -10.87
C GLU A 160 -4.89 -15.60 -11.99
N LEU A 161 -5.19 -16.90 -12.10
CA LEU A 161 -4.82 -17.67 -13.28
C LEU A 161 -5.71 -17.16 -14.41
N THR A 162 -5.14 -16.46 -15.38
CA THR A 162 -5.88 -16.11 -16.59
C THR A 162 -6.20 -17.43 -17.30
N GLU A 163 -7.46 -17.88 -17.25
CA GLU A 163 -7.94 -18.93 -18.13
C GLU A 163 -7.81 -18.40 -19.56
N GLY A 164 -6.97 -19.06 -20.36
CA GLY A 164 -6.83 -18.80 -21.79
C GLY A 164 -7.96 -19.42 -22.59
#